data_AF-A0A1G7ZBN2-F1
#
_entry.id   AF-A0A1G7ZBN2-F1
#
_cell.length_a   1.000
_cell.length_b   1.000
_cell.length_c   1.000
_cell.angle_alpha   90.00
_cell.angle_beta   90.00
_cell.angle_gamma   90.00
#
_symmetry.space_group_name_H-M   'P 1'
#
loop_
_entity.id
_entity.type
_entity.pdbx_description
1 polymer ?
#
loop_
_entity_poly.entity_id
_entity_poly.type
_entity_poly.pdbx_seq_one_letter_code
_entity_poly.pdbx_strand_id
1 'polypeptide(L)' 'MLQKMIIKLNKLEDEFVSIEEFCQFTSLKIEQVEPLIIG' A
#
# COMPACT_ATOMS: atom_id res chain seq x y z
N MET A 1 -7.83 6.98 -6.51
CA MET A 1 -6.38 6.71 -6.35
C MET A 1 -6.10 5.23 -6.12
N LEU A 2 -6.93 4.52 -5.33
CA LEU A 2 -6.80 3.08 -5.06
C LEU A 2 -6.73 2.19 -6.32
N GLN A 3 -7.60 2.42 -7.31
CA GLN A 3 -7.56 1.65 -8.57
C GLN A 3 -6.24 1.80 -9.34
N LYS A 4 -5.57 2.96 -9.27
CA LYS A 4 -4.25 3.15 -9.89
C LYS A 4 -3.17 2.33 -9.18
N MET A 5 -3.36 2.07 -7.88
CA MET A 5 -2.47 1.26 -7.07
C MET A 5 -2.64 -0.23 -7.38
N ILE A 6 -3.87 -0.71 -7.47
CA ILE A 6 -4.22 -2.09 -7.85
C ILE A 6 -3.62 -2.42 -9.24
N ILE A 7 -3.79 -1.54 -10.23
CA ILE A 7 -3.21 -1.72 -11.58
C ILE A 7 -1.68 -1.75 -11.55
N LYS A 8 -1.03 -0.82 -10.81
CA LYS A 8 0.43 -0.75 -10.75
C LYS A 8 1.07 -1.91 -10.01
N LEU A 9 0.40 -2.43 -8.98
CA LEU A 9 0.85 -3.58 -8.21
C LEU A 9 0.44 -4.92 -8.85
N ASN A 10 -0.31 -4.87 -9.96
CA ASN A 10 -0.83 -6.04 -10.66
C ASN A 10 -1.57 -7.01 -9.71
N LYS A 11 -2.39 -6.45 -8.82
CA LYS A 11 -3.19 -7.20 -7.85
C LYS A 11 -4.66 -7.29 -8.25
N LEU A 12 -5.35 -8.29 -7.73
CA LEU A 12 -6.81 -8.35 -7.77
C LEU A 12 -7.41 -7.40 -6.72
N GLU A 13 -8.67 -7.01 -6.91
CA GLU A 13 -9.35 -6.07 -6.01
C GLU A 13 -9.49 -6.60 -4.57
N ASP A 14 -9.55 -7.92 -4.42
CA ASP A 14 -9.67 -8.64 -3.13
C ASP A 14 -8.33 -9.09 -2.53
N GLU A 15 -7.20 -8.73 -3.15
CA GLU A 15 -5.88 -9.07 -2.63
C GLU A 15 -5.38 -8.04 -1.61
N PHE A 16 -4.86 -8.54 -0.49
CA PHE A 16 -4.18 -7.69 0.47
C PHE A 16 -2.89 -7.11 -0.13
N VAL A 17 -2.64 -5.85 0.21
CA VAL A 17 -1.40 -5.14 -0.07
C VAL A 17 -0.55 -5.17 1.19
N SER A 18 0.71 -5.62 1.06
CA SER A 18 1.66 -5.58 2.16
C SER A 18 2.09 -4.14 2.45
N ILE A 19 2.59 -3.88 3.67
CA ILE A 19 3.08 -2.55 4.03
C ILE A 19 4.23 -2.13 3.10
N GLU A 20 5.09 -3.07 2.70
CA GLU A 20 6.20 -2.82 1.77
C GLU A 20 5.69 -2.41 0.38
N GLU A 21 4.70 -3.11 -0.16
CA GLU A 21 4.09 -2.78 -1.45
C GLU A 21 3.41 -1.39 -1.41
N PHE A 22 2.75 -1.08 -0.29
CA PHE A 22 2.17 0.24 -0.06
C PHE A 22 3.21 1.33 0.01
N CYS A 23 4.29 1.12 0.77
CA CYS A 23 5.40 2.07 0.88
C CYS A 23 6.08 2.28 -0.48
N GLN A 24 6.32 1.22 -1.25
CA GLN A 24 6.92 1.31 -2.58
C GLN A 24 6.05 2.11 -3.56
N PHE A 25 4.73 1.95 -3.50
CA PHE A 25 3.81 2.69 -4.36
C PHE A 25 3.68 4.16 -3.99
N THR A 26 3.63 4.45 -2.69
CA THR A 26 3.39 5.81 -2.16
C THR A 26 4.68 6.62 -1.95
N SER A 27 5.84 5.96 -2.00
CA SER A 27 7.14 6.49 -1.60
C SER A 27 7.19 6.95 -0.14
N LEU A 28 6.24 6.52 0.68
CA LEU A 28 6.27 6.75 2.12
C LEU A 28 7.22 5.75 2.79
N LYS A 29 7.89 6.19 3.84
CA LYS A 29 8.69 5.30 4.69
C LYS A 29 7.80 4.57 5.68
N ILE A 30 8.19 3.36 6.07
CA ILE A 30 7.51 2.56 7.09
C ILE A 30 7.29 3.38 8.37
N GLU A 31 8.29 4.15 8.81
CA GLU A 31 8.24 5.04 9.98
C GLU A 31 7.09 6.06 9.94
N GLN A 32 6.63 6.43 8.74
CA GLN A 32 5.52 7.35 8.52
C GLN A 32 4.17 6.63 8.42
N VAL A 33 4.18 5.35 8.07
CA VAL A 33 2.99 4.51 7.88
C VAL A 33 2.60 3.81 9.18
N GLU A 34 3.57 3.28 9.93
CA GLU A 34 3.35 2.58 11.21
C GLU A 34 2.40 3.32 12.17
N PRO A 35 2.54 4.64 12.42
CA PRO A 35 1.66 5.36 13.35
C PRO A 35 0.20 5.46 12.87
N LEU A 36 -0.06 5.24 11.59
CA LEU A 36 -1.38 5.35 10.97
C LEU A 36 -2.11 3.99 10.91
N ILE A 37 -1.40 2.89 11.19
CA ILE A 37 -1.99 1.56 11.28
C ILE A 37 -2.60 1.43 12.68
N ILE A 38 -3.90 1.67 12.79
CA ILE A 38 -4.65 1.45 14.02
C ILE A 38 -5.14 0.00 14.01
N GLY A 39 -4.70 -0.78 15.00
CA GLY A 39 -5.12 -2.17 15.25
C GLY A 39 -6.46 -2.26 15.97
#